data_AF-A0A974PIH8-F1
#
_entry.id   AF-A0A974PIH8-F1
#
_cell.length_a   1.000
_cell.length_b   1.000
_cell.length_c   1.000
_cell.angle_alpha   90.00
_cell.angle_beta   90.00
_cell.angle_gamma   90.00
#
_symmetry.space_group_name_H-M   'P 1'
#
loop_
_entity.id
_entity.type
_entity.pdbx_description
1 polymer ?
#
loop_
_entity_poly.entity_id
_entity_poly.type
_entity_poly.pdbx_seq_one_letter_code
_entity_poly.pdbx_strand_id
1 'polypeptide(L)'
;MDKYLTVVEVAEILKLTVSTVYKLIDHDNLDQTNSAKKLKPINPTTYRGEGGYRFSPEEIERIKPYYVKEKLTPAEASKKIGRSTTYIYKLLKKGLPYERAVYRGKETYLISPGDLEPYVNEKTNFGKYDTIFDKKTGVYLFQLYTLNNQIGRIISIKRVNHKRIESVLQVEGKQIPLEEALSKGWVPVTTIGERKIVTSYGYASFVFPIPMDMSSMIYETINILFELAGPLNLRVSVRGSSIYVDVKKCIYQ
;
A
#
# COMPACT_ATOMS: atom_id res chain seq x y z
N MET A 1 -36.66 -31.55 10.14
CA MET A 1 -37.22 -30.33 9.55
C MET A 1 -36.05 -29.49 9.11
N ASP A 2 -35.72 -29.51 7.82
CA ASP A 2 -34.60 -28.71 7.31
C ASP A 2 -34.97 -27.23 7.38
N LYS A 3 -34.14 -26.46 8.09
CA LYS A 3 -34.35 -25.03 8.27
C LYS A 3 -34.02 -24.33 6.94
N TYR A 4 -35.01 -23.71 6.31
CA TYR A 4 -34.79 -22.89 5.12
C TYR A 4 -34.00 -21.63 5.46
N LEU A 5 -33.11 -21.25 4.55
CA LEU A 5 -32.20 -20.12 4.73
C LEU A 5 -32.78 -18.85 4.09
N THR A 6 -32.63 -17.75 4.80
CA THR A 6 -33.00 -16.40 4.32
C THR A 6 -31.89 -15.80 3.45
N VAL A 7 -32.21 -14.74 2.69
CA VAL A 7 -31.21 -13.99 1.89
C VAL A 7 -30.04 -13.49 2.76
N VAL A 8 -30.30 -13.14 4.02
CA VAL A 8 -29.27 -12.66 4.96
C VAL A 8 -28.33 -13.79 5.35
N GLU A 9 -28.87 -14.94 5.78
CA GLU A 9 -28.06 -16.13 6.12
C GLU A 9 -27.24 -16.61 4.90
N VAL A 10 -27.83 -16.57 3.70
CA VAL A 10 -27.10 -16.91 2.47
C VAL A 10 -25.96 -15.93 2.16
N ALA A 11 -26.18 -14.63 2.40
CA ALA A 11 -25.15 -13.62 2.23
C ALA A 11 -23.95 -13.85 3.16
N GLU A 12 -24.22 -14.24 4.41
CA GLU A 12 -23.19 -14.59 5.39
C GLU A 12 -22.41 -15.85 4.99
N ILE A 13 -23.11 -16.93 4.63
CA ILE A 13 -22.49 -18.20 4.23
C ILE A 13 -21.61 -18.03 2.99
N LEU A 14 -22.09 -17.27 1.99
CA LEU A 14 -21.37 -17.06 0.73
C LEU A 14 -20.34 -15.92 0.80
N LYS A 15 -20.24 -15.21 1.93
CA LYS A 15 -19.40 -14.00 2.10
C LYS A 15 -19.69 -12.93 1.03
N LEU A 16 -20.96 -12.73 0.71
CA LEU A 16 -21.45 -11.75 -0.28
C LEU A 16 -22.27 -10.65 0.40
N THR A 17 -22.48 -9.54 -0.31
CA THR A 17 -23.48 -8.55 0.12
C THR A 17 -24.88 -9.04 -0.22
N VAL A 18 -25.88 -8.66 0.58
CA VAL A 18 -27.31 -8.96 0.33
C VAL A 18 -27.74 -8.54 -1.08
N SER A 19 -27.29 -7.38 -1.55
CA SER A 19 -27.55 -6.90 -2.92
C SER A 19 -26.97 -7.82 -4.00
N THR A 20 -25.80 -8.42 -3.75
CA THR A 20 -25.19 -9.38 -4.68
C THR A 20 -26.01 -10.66 -4.71
N VAL A 21 -26.48 -11.15 -3.56
CA VAL A 21 -27.35 -12.33 -3.49
C VAL A 21 -28.62 -12.12 -4.34
N TYR A 22 -29.28 -10.97 -4.24
CA TYR A 22 -30.45 -10.66 -5.09
C TYR A 22 -30.17 -10.68 -6.60
N LYS A 23 -28.96 -10.36 -7.04
CA LYS A 23 -28.54 -10.44 -8.45
C LYS A 23 -28.24 -11.87 -8.91
N LEU A 24 -27.92 -12.74 -7.95
CA LEU A 24 -27.68 -14.15 -8.20
C LEU A 24 -28.98 -14.95 -8.26
N ILE A 25 -30.08 -14.43 -7.72
CA ILE A 25 -31.38 -15.09 -7.82
C ILE A 25 -31.81 -15.17 -9.29
N ASP A 26 -32.19 -16.36 -9.72
CA ASP A 26 -32.83 -16.59 -11.01
C ASP A 26 -34.30 -16.19 -10.90
N HIS A 27 -34.63 -14.97 -11.33
CA HIS A 27 -35.99 -14.43 -11.19
C HIS A 27 -36.96 -15.05 -12.20
N ASP A 28 -36.47 -15.55 -13.35
CA ASP A 28 -37.33 -15.89 -14.49
C ASP A 28 -36.98 -17.20 -15.21
N ASN A 29 -36.00 -18.01 -14.74
CA ASN A 29 -35.49 -19.18 -15.49
C ASN A 29 -35.01 -18.82 -16.92
N LEU A 30 -34.70 -17.55 -17.18
CA LEU A 30 -34.49 -17.02 -18.54
C LEU A 30 -33.05 -17.22 -19.06
N ASP A 31 -32.08 -17.46 -18.18
CA ASP A 31 -30.66 -17.51 -18.56
C ASP A 31 -30.10 -18.93 -18.56
N GLN A 32 -30.42 -19.69 -19.61
CA GLN A 32 -29.93 -21.07 -19.81
C GLN A 32 -28.40 -21.16 -19.97
N THR A 33 -27.70 -20.04 -20.21
CA THR A 33 -26.25 -20.03 -20.43
C THR A 33 -25.41 -19.94 -19.15
N ASN A 34 -25.98 -19.55 -18.00
CA ASN A 34 -25.28 -19.42 -16.71
C ASN A 34 -26.03 -20.03 -15.50
N SER A 35 -26.99 -20.91 -15.73
CA SER A 35 -27.86 -21.50 -14.69
C SER A 35 -27.09 -22.16 -13.52
N ALA A 36 -25.87 -22.66 -13.77
CA ALA A 36 -25.02 -23.24 -12.71
C ALA A 36 -24.64 -22.24 -11.60
N LYS A 37 -24.59 -20.94 -11.88
CA LYS A 37 -24.11 -19.89 -10.95
C LYS A 37 -25.23 -19.06 -10.31
N LYS A 38 -26.48 -19.32 -10.69
CA LYS A 38 -27.67 -18.62 -10.19
C LYS A 38 -28.33 -19.40 -9.05
N LEU A 39 -28.86 -18.68 -8.08
CA LEU A 39 -29.60 -19.16 -6.91
C LEU A 39 -31.07 -19.40 -7.28
N LYS A 40 -31.57 -20.59 -6.98
CA LYS A 40 -32.98 -20.96 -7.16
C LYS A 40 -33.71 -20.89 -5.82
N PRO A 41 -34.61 -19.92 -5.61
CA PRO A 41 -35.40 -19.86 -4.40
C PRO A 41 -36.49 -20.92 -4.42
N ILE A 42 -36.89 -21.41 -3.24
CA ILE A 42 -37.99 -22.37 -3.09
C ILE A 42 -39.34 -21.68 -3.29
N ASN A 43 -39.40 -20.38 -2.97
CA ASN A 43 -40.61 -19.56 -3.02
C ASN A 43 -40.51 -18.44 -4.08
N PRO A 44 -40.25 -18.74 -5.36
CA PRO A 44 -40.00 -17.72 -6.39
C PRO A 44 -41.19 -16.75 -6.57
N THR A 45 -42.41 -17.22 -6.31
CA THR A 45 -43.65 -16.44 -6.51
C THR A 45 -44.25 -15.91 -5.21
N THR A 46 -44.08 -16.60 -4.08
CA THR A 46 -44.69 -16.25 -2.79
C THR A 46 -43.78 -15.45 -1.85
N TYR A 47 -42.52 -15.21 -2.24
CA TYR A 47 -41.53 -14.53 -1.41
C TYR A 47 -41.98 -13.18 -0.82
N ARG A 48 -42.84 -12.41 -1.50
CA ARG A 48 -43.33 -11.12 -0.99
C ARG A 48 -44.24 -11.27 0.23
N GLY A 49 -45.06 -12.32 0.27
CA GLY A 49 -45.96 -12.62 1.39
C GLY A 49 -45.26 -13.32 2.56
N GLU A 50 -44.14 -13.98 2.29
CA GLU A 50 -43.39 -14.78 3.27
C GLU A 50 -42.19 -14.03 3.90
N GLY A 51 -42.07 -12.73 3.64
CA GLY A 51 -40.98 -11.90 4.19
C GLY A 51 -39.62 -12.15 3.52
N GLY A 52 -39.61 -12.43 2.22
CA GLY A 52 -38.42 -12.56 1.37
C GLY A 52 -38.16 -13.97 0.84
N TYR A 53 -37.13 -14.10 0.00
CA TYR A 53 -36.76 -15.38 -0.58
C TYR A 53 -36.23 -16.37 0.47
N ARG A 54 -36.46 -17.67 0.19
CA ARG A 54 -36.01 -18.81 0.99
C ARG A 54 -35.25 -19.79 0.10
N PHE A 55 -34.18 -20.35 0.65
CA PHE A 55 -33.28 -21.27 -0.05
C PHE A 55 -33.10 -22.56 0.74
N SER A 56 -32.94 -23.67 0.02
CA SER A 56 -32.63 -24.95 0.64
C SER A 56 -31.13 -25.01 0.96
N PRO A 57 -30.72 -25.70 2.03
CA PRO A 57 -29.30 -25.91 2.31
C PRO A 57 -28.54 -26.56 1.14
N GLU A 58 -29.16 -27.49 0.42
CA GLU A 58 -28.57 -28.18 -0.73
C GLU A 58 -28.25 -27.22 -1.89
N GLU A 59 -29.14 -26.26 -2.13
CA GLU A 59 -28.93 -25.23 -3.14
C GLU A 59 -27.74 -24.31 -2.80
N ILE A 60 -27.55 -24.03 -1.50
CA ILE A 60 -26.38 -23.27 -1.05
C ILE A 60 -25.10 -24.07 -1.21
N GLU A 61 -25.09 -25.34 -0.82
CA GLU A 61 -23.92 -26.22 -1.00
C GLU A 61 -23.56 -26.41 -2.48
N ARG A 62 -24.55 -26.45 -3.39
CA ARG A 62 -24.32 -26.49 -4.84
C ARG A 62 -23.55 -25.26 -5.34
N ILE A 63 -23.84 -24.09 -4.77
CA ILE A 63 -23.32 -22.79 -5.23
C ILE A 63 -22.06 -22.35 -4.48
N LYS A 64 -21.90 -22.80 -3.23
CA LYS A 64 -20.81 -22.43 -2.32
C LYS A 64 -19.41 -22.52 -2.94
N PRO A 65 -19.04 -23.57 -3.72
CA PRO A 65 -17.71 -23.64 -4.34
C PRO A 65 -17.39 -22.50 -5.32
N TYR A 66 -18.40 -21.85 -5.90
CA TYR A 66 -18.20 -20.76 -6.86
C TYR A 66 -17.93 -19.41 -6.19
N TYR A 67 -18.29 -19.25 -4.92
CA TYR A 67 -18.28 -17.96 -4.23
C TYR A 67 -17.43 -17.96 -2.95
N VAL A 68 -17.40 -19.07 -2.21
CA VAL A 68 -16.58 -19.22 -1.02
C VAL A 68 -15.24 -19.83 -1.42
N LYS A 69 -14.16 -19.07 -1.23
CA LYS A 69 -12.81 -19.55 -1.39
C LYS A 69 -12.09 -19.60 -0.05
N GLU A 70 -11.34 -20.67 0.15
CA GLU A 70 -10.33 -20.75 1.21
C GLU A 70 -9.04 -20.01 0.81
N LYS A 71 -8.81 -19.88 -0.50
CA LYS A 71 -7.61 -19.26 -1.10
C LYS A 71 -7.87 -17.83 -1.55
N LEU A 72 -6.83 -17.02 -1.49
CA LEU A 72 -6.87 -15.58 -1.74
C LEU A 72 -6.50 -15.26 -3.18
N THR A 73 -7.21 -14.33 -3.80
CA THR A 73 -6.76 -13.70 -5.06
C THR A 73 -5.53 -12.81 -4.81
N PRO A 74 -4.78 -12.37 -5.85
CA PRO A 74 -3.62 -11.51 -5.64
C PRO A 74 -3.98 -10.18 -4.97
N ALA A 75 -5.19 -9.68 -5.20
CA ALA A 75 -5.68 -8.45 -4.58
C ALA A 75 -6.03 -8.64 -3.10
N GLU A 76 -6.52 -9.83 -2.71
CA GLU A 76 -6.81 -10.15 -1.31
C GLU A 76 -5.52 -10.51 -0.55
N ALA A 77 -4.63 -11.26 -1.20
CA ALA A 77 -3.29 -11.56 -0.70
C ALA A 77 -2.52 -10.27 -0.41
N SER A 78 -2.59 -9.28 -1.33
CA SER A 78 -1.90 -8.01 -1.16
C SER A 78 -2.43 -7.23 0.05
N LYS A 79 -3.74 -7.25 0.29
CA LYS A 79 -4.35 -6.67 1.50
C LYS A 79 -3.90 -7.41 2.76
N LYS A 80 -3.86 -8.74 2.74
CA LYS A 80 -3.47 -9.57 3.88
C LYS A 80 -2.05 -9.29 4.35
N ILE A 81 -1.10 -9.12 3.43
CA ILE A 81 0.30 -8.85 3.77
C ILE A 81 0.66 -7.34 3.78
N GLY A 82 -0.31 -6.45 3.54
CA GLY A 82 -0.08 -5.00 3.50
C GLY A 82 0.85 -4.54 2.36
N ARG A 83 0.78 -5.19 1.18
CA ARG A 83 1.63 -4.87 0.01
C ARG A 83 0.82 -4.53 -1.23
N SER A 84 1.50 -4.05 -2.28
CA SER A 84 0.86 -3.83 -3.59
C SER A 84 0.59 -5.15 -4.29
N THR A 85 -0.44 -5.18 -5.15
CA THR A 85 -0.72 -6.36 -5.98
C THR A 85 0.46 -6.70 -6.91
N THR A 86 1.23 -5.70 -7.36
CA THR A 86 2.46 -5.90 -8.13
C THR A 86 3.53 -6.68 -7.36
N TYR A 87 3.62 -6.49 -6.05
CA TYR A 87 4.52 -7.26 -5.20
C TYR A 87 4.13 -8.75 -5.19
N ILE A 88 2.84 -9.04 -5.08
CA ILE A 88 2.32 -10.42 -5.17
C ILE A 88 2.67 -11.04 -6.53
N TYR A 89 2.48 -10.32 -7.64
CA TYR A 89 2.89 -10.83 -8.96
C TYR A 89 4.40 -11.07 -9.08
N LYS A 90 5.24 -10.29 -8.38
CA LYS A 90 6.67 -10.58 -8.27
C LYS A 90 6.94 -11.87 -7.50
N LEU A 91 6.22 -12.12 -6.40
CA LEU A 91 6.34 -13.37 -5.65
C LEU A 91 5.90 -14.58 -6.47
N LEU A 92 4.79 -14.47 -7.20
CA LEU A 92 4.33 -15.52 -8.12
C LEU A 92 5.39 -15.87 -9.18
N LYS A 93 6.05 -14.85 -9.76
CA LYS A 93 7.18 -15.06 -10.69
C LYS A 93 8.40 -15.70 -10.03
N LYS A 94 8.59 -15.50 -8.72
CA LYS A 94 9.69 -16.05 -7.93
C LYS A 94 9.40 -17.45 -7.38
N GLY A 95 8.23 -18.03 -7.67
CA GLY A 95 7.88 -19.39 -7.26
C GLY A 95 6.98 -19.48 -6.02
N LEU A 96 6.29 -18.40 -5.62
CA LEU A 96 5.22 -18.51 -4.63
C LEU A 96 4.16 -19.52 -5.13
N PRO A 97 3.78 -20.54 -4.33
CA PRO A 97 2.77 -21.51 -4.74
C PRO A 97 1.44 -20.84 -5.08
N TYR A 98 0.84 -21.28 -6.18
CA TYR A 98 -0.46 -20.79 -6.62
C TYR A 98 -1.22 -21.84 -7.43
N GLU A 99 -2.53 -21.67 -7.48
CA GLU A 99 -3.41 -22.42 -8.37
C GLU A 99 -4.04 -21.47 -9.39
N ARG A 100 -4.22 -21.94 -10.63
CA ARG A 100 -4.99 -21.21 -11.63
C ARG A 100 -6.44 -21.63 -11.54
N ALA A 101 -7.33 -20.66 -11.39
CA ALA A 101 -8.76 -20.91 -11.35
C ALA A 101 -9.53 -19.81 -12.05
N VAL A 102 -10.72 -20.13 -12.56
CA VAL A 102 -11.65 -19.15 -13.07
C VAL A 102 -12.45 -18.59 -11.90
N TYR A 103 -12.36 -17.28 -11.65
CA TYR A 103 -13.13 -16.59 -10.64
C TYR A 103 -13.85 -15.39 -11.23
N ARG A 104 -15.16 -15.28 -10.96
CA ARG A 104 -16.02 -14.25 -11.55
C ARG A 104 -15.85 -14.14 -13.08
N GLY A 105 -15.68 -15.30 -13.74
CA GLY A 105 -15.52 -15.39 -15.19
C GLY A 105 -14.15 -15.01 -15.75
N LYS A 106 -13.13 -14.78 -14.90
CA LYS A 106 -11.76 -14.48 -15.34
C LYS A 106 -10.78 -15.47 -14.75
N GLU A 107 -9.78 -15.87 -15.52
CA GLU A 107 -8.64 -16.61 -14.98
C GLU A 107 -7.91 -15.75 -13.93
N THR A 108 -7.62 -16.37 -12.80
CA THR A 108 -6.92 -15.72 -11.68
C THR A 108 -6.02 -16.71 -10.97
N TYR A 109 -5.07 -16.16 -10.19
CA TYR A 109 -4.20 -16.93 -9.32
C TYR A 109 -4.82 -17.01 -7.92
N LEU A 110 -4.88 -18.21 -7.36
CA LEU A 110 -5.33 -18.45 -5.99
C LEU A 110 -4.13 -18.85 -5.14
N ILE A 111 -3.96 -18.15 -4.02
CA ILE A 111 -2.81 -18.28 -3.13
C ILE A 111 -3.31 -18.74 -1.77
N SER A 112 -2.69 -19.76 -1.20
CA SER A 112 -3.09 -20.24 0.12
C SER A 112 -2.72 -19.21 1.19
N PRO A 113 -3.59 -18.96 2.18
CA PRO A 113 -3.29 -18.01 3.24
C PRO A 113 -2.02 -18.34 4.04
N GLY A 114 -1.66 -19.63 4.16
CA GLY A 114 -0.46 -20.12 4.86
C GLY A 114 0.84 -19.86 4.10
N ASP A 115 0.84 -19.98 2.76
CA ASP A 115 2.00 -19.67 1.92
C ASP A 115 2.41 -18.19 2.00
N LEU A 116 1.52 -17.33 2.51
CA LEU A 116 1.76 -15.91 2.71
C LEU A 116 2.35 -15.56 4.08
N GLU A 117 2.33 -16.48 5.04
CA GLU A 117 2.77 -16.23 6.42
C GLU A 117 4.21 -15.69 6.54
N PRO A 118 5.20 -16.21 5.78
CA PRO A 118 6.56 -15.66 5.80
C PRO A 118 6.62 -14.18 5.38
N TYR A 119 5.63 -13.72 4.59
CA TYR A 119 5.58 -12.37 4.04
C TYR A 119 4.70 -11.41 4.84
N VAL A 120 3.92 -11.91 5.82
CA VAL A 120 3.12 -11.08 6.74
C VAL A 120 4.03 -10.28 7.68
N ASN A 121 5.15 -10.89 8.09
CA ASN A 121 6.08 -10.32 9.07
C ASN A 121 7.44 -9.91 8.48
N GLU A 122 7.67 -10.09 7.18
CA GLU A 122 8.70 -9.32 6.50
C GLU A 122 8.30 -7.83 6.57
N LYS A 123 8.75 -7.18 7.65
CA LYS A 123 8.89 -5.73 7.79
C LYS A 123 9.91 -5.24 6.74
N THR A 124 9.67 -5.49 5.47
CA THR A 124 10.48 -4.90 4.40
C THR A 124 9.96 -3.48 4.21
N ASN A 125 10.57 -2.53 4.90
CA ASN A 125 10.67 -1.12 4.52
C ASN A 125 9.75 -0.71 3.36
N PHE A 126 8.61 -0.09 3.69
CA PHE A 126 7.88 0.70 2.71
C PHE A 126 8.85 1.73 2.14
N GLY A 127 9.41 1.41 0.97
CA GLY A 127 10.45 2.19 0.31
C GLY A 127 11.77 1.43 0.24
N LYS A 128 12.14 0.98 -0.96
CA LYS A 128 13.56 0.76 -1.31
C LYS A 128 14.36 2.08 -1.31
N TYR A 129 13.69 3.20 -1.04
CA TYR A 129 14.23 4.51 -0.80
C TYR A 129 13.50 5.01 0.44
N ASP A 130 14.24 5.48 1.44
CA ASP A 130 13.65 6.25 2.53
C ASP A 130 12.83 7.39 1.93
N THR A 131 11.73 7.78 2.57
CA THR A 131 11.01 8.98 2.10
C THR A 131 11.99 10.14 2.23
N ILE A 132 12.41 10.74 1.11
CA ILE A 132 13.39 11.83 1.16
C ILE A 132 12.75 13.22 1.23
N PHE A 133 11.44 13.28 0.99
CA PHE A 133 10.67 14.53 0.94
C PHE A 133 9.20 14.30 1.22
N ASP A 134 8.59 15.23 1.95
CA ASP A 134 7.16 15.35 2.08
C ASP A 134 6.62 16.63 1.45
N LYS A 135 5.79 16.46 0.41
CA LYS A 135 5.15 17.58 -0.30
C LYS A 135 4.23 18.44 0.57
N LYS A 136 3.61 17.87 1.60
CA LYS A 136 2.63 18.61 2.42
C LYS A 136 3.31 19.57 3.38
N THR A 137 4.34 19.09 4.06
CA THR A 137 5.08 19.86 5.06
C THR A 137 6.28 20.59 4.48
N GLY A 138 6.74 20.22 3.28
CA GLY A 138 7.97 20.73 2.68
C GLY A 138 9.25 20.15 3.31
N VAL A 139 9.11 19.19 4.23
CA VAL A 139 10.24 18.61 4.96
C VAL A 139 11.02 17.65 4.06
N TYR A 140 12.34 17.75 4.05
CA TYR A 140 13.21 16.86 3.29
C TYR A 140 14.40 16.35 4.11
N LEU A 141 15.01 15.25 3.64
CA LEU A 141 16.12 14.59 4.30
C LEU A 141 17.36 15.51 4.32
N PHE A 142 18.03 15.58 5.47
CA PHE A 142 19.16 16.46 5.78
C PHE A 142 18.86 17.95 5.82
N GLN A 143 17.59 18.36 5.71
CA GLN A 143 17.18 19.75 5.91
C GLN A 143 17.69 20.30 7.23
N LEU A 144 18.24 21.51 7.16
CA LEU A 144 18.80 22.22 8.30
C LEU A 144 17.71 22.98 9.07
N TYR A 145 17.73 22.85 10.38
CA TYR A 145 16.91 23.59 11.33
C TYR A 145 17.80 24.28 12.36
N THR A 146 17.31 25.39 12.91
CA THR A 146 18.03 26.18 13.93
C THR A 146 17.13 26.57 15.09
N LEU A 147 17.73 26.64 16.29
CA LEU A 147 17.14 27.23 17.49
C LEU A 147 18.27 27.84 18.34
N ASN A 148 18.24 29.15 18.60
CA ASN A 148 19.19 29.83 19.50
C ASN A 148 20.67 29.43 19.25
N ASN A 149 21.12 29.52 18.00
CA ASN A 149 22.45 29.12 17.50
C ASN A 149 22.77 27.61 17.55
N GLN A 150 21.86 26.75 18.01
CA GLN A 150 21.96 25.32 17.81
C GLN A 150 21.48 24.95 16.41
N ILE A 151 22.14 23.96 15.82
CA ILE A 151 21.76 23.38 14.53
C ILE A 151 21.23 21.96 14.72
N GLY A 152 20.26 21.60 13.89
CA GLY A 152 19.73 20.25 13.80
C GLY A 152 19.48 19.88 12.36
N ARG A 153 19.61 18.60 12.03
CA ARG A 153 19.29 18.10 10.68
C ARG A 153 18.27 16.99 10.71
N ILE A 154 17.42 16.95 9.69
CA ILE A 154 16.49 15.84 9.49
C ILE A 154 17.29 14.60 9.08
N ILE A 155 17.26 13.55 9.90
CA ILE A 155 18.02 12.31 9.65
C ILE A 155 17.15 11.16 9.16
N SER A 156 15.82 11.28 9.31
CA SER A 156 14.87 10.24 8.92
C SER A 156 13.51 10.86 8.69
N ILE A 157 12.82 10.37 7.67
CA ILE A 157 11.42 10.68 7.38
C ILE A 157 10.73 9.34 7.10
N LYS A 158 9.77 8.98 7.95
CA LYS A 158 9.02 7.72 7.86
C LYS A 158 7.58 8.01 7.55
N ARG A 159 7.08 7.44 6.46
CA ARG A 159 5.66 7.51 6.12
C ARG A 159 4.90 6.42 6.85
N VAL A 160 4.19 6.79 7.91
CA VAL A 160 3.38 5.87 8.74
C VAL A 160 2.10 5.46 7.99
N ASN A 161 1.46 6.41 7.31
CA ASN A 161 0.32 6.15 6.44
C ASN A 161 0.19 7.24 5.35
N HIS A 162 -0.86 7.20 4.53
CA HIS A 162 -1.08 8.20 3.46
C HIS A 162 -1.22 9.65 3.97
N LYS A 163 -1.55 9.85 5.25
CA LYS A 163 -1.80 11.16 5.86
C LYS A 163 -0.72 11.60 6.85
N ARG A 164 -0.03 10.67 7.51
CA ARG A 164 0.91 10.93 8.61
C ARG A 164 2.33 10.51 8.24
N ILE A 165 3.25 11.41 8.54
CA ILE A 165 4.69 11.20 8.43
C ILE A 165 5.31 11.55 9.77
N GLU A 166 6.33 10.79 10.15
CA GLU A 166 7.15 11.06 11.32
C GLU A 166 8.56 11.39 10.83
N SER A 167 9.00 12.61 11.11
CA SER A 167 10.34 13.08 10.81
C SER A 167 11.13 13.20 12.12
N VAL A 168 12.42 12.91 12.06
CA VAL A 168 13.32 12.97 13.22
C VAL A 168 14.40 14.00 12.96
N LEU A 169 14.53 14.93 13.90
CA LEU A 169 15.59 15.93 13.95
C LEU A 169 16.71 15.41 14.85
N GLN A 170 17.96 15.44 14.38
CA GLN A 170 19.13 15.16 15.22
C GLN A 170 19.83 16.46 15.59
N VAL A 171 20.06 16.64 16.90
CA VAL A 171 20.71 17.80 17.52
C VAL A 171 21.74 17.28 18.51
N GLU A 172 23.02 17.60 18.33
CA GLU A 172 24.10 17.23 19.27
C GLU A 172 24.07 15.74 19.69
N GLY A 173 23.78 14.84 18.75
CA GLY A 173 23.70 13.39 18.99
C GLY A 173 22.38 12.89 19.58
N LYS A 174 21.44 13.77 19.93
CA LYS A 174 20.09 13.42 20.38
C LYS A 174 19.11 13.44 19.21
N GLN A 175 18.19 12.49 19.21
CA GLN A 175 17.10 12.41 18.22
C GLN A 175 15.79 12.87 18.86
N ILE A 176 15.13 13.83 18.20
CA ILE A 176 13.89 14.45 18.67
C ILE A 176 12.86 14.34 17.54
N PRO A 177 11.60 13.95 17.81
CA PRO A 177 10.54 14.06 16.83
C PRO A 177 10.41 15.51 16.32
N LEU A 178 10.29 15.69 15.01
CA LEU A 178 10.23 17.03 14.42
C LEU A 178 9.06 17.85 14.97
N GLU A 179 7.91 17.23 15.20
CA GLU A 179 6.73 17.89 15.78
C GLU A 179 7.04 18.49 17.17
N GLU A 180 7.77 17.76 18.01
CA GLU A 180 8.23 18.25 19.31
C GLU A 180 9.26 19.37 19.14
N ALA A 181 10.19 19.24 18.21
CA ALA A 181 11.17 20.30 17.92
C ALA A 181 10.48 21.60 17.45
N LEU A 182 9.50 21.50 16.54
CA LEU A 182 8.72 22.66 16.10
C LEU A 182 7.99 23.33 17.28
N SER A 183 7.41 22.55 18.20
CA SER A 183 6.78 23.10 19.42
C SER A 183 7.76 23.84 20.34
N LYS A 184 9.04 23.48 20.29
CA LYS A 184 10.15 24.13 21.02
C LYS A 184 10.73 25.35 20.29
N GLY A 185 10.18 25.72 19.12
CA GLY A 185 10.59 26.90 18.36
C GLY A 185 11.69 26.66 17.32
N TRP A 186 12.01 25.40 16.99
CA TRP A 186 12.94 25.11 15.89
C TRP A 186 12.35 25.56 14.56
N VAL A 187 13.15 26.25 13.74
CA VAL A 187 12.74 26.74 12.41
C VAL A 187 13.63 26.20 11.31
N PRO A 188 13.09 25.87 10.11
CA PRO A 188 13.90 25.45 8.98
C PRO A 188 14.71 26.63 8.45
N VAL A 189 15.99 26.41 8.13
CA VAL A 189 16.86 27.41 7.51
C VAL A 189 16.54 27.57 6.04
N THR A 190 16.22 26.46 5.38
CA THR A 190 15.90 26.44 3.95
C THR A 190 14.61 25.69 3.68
N THR A 191 13.87 26.17 2.70
CA THR A 191 12.68 25.51 2.15
C THR A 191 12.89 25.27 0.66
N ILE A 192 12.37 24.16 0.14
CA ILE A 192 12.51 23.83 -1.28
C ILE A 192 11.17 24.00 -1.97
N GLY A 193 11.15 24.77 -3.04
CA GLY A 193 9.99 24.88 -3.94
C GLY A 193 9.83 23.66 -4.85
N GLU A 194 8.63 23.49 -5.41
CA GLU A 194 8.41 22.40 -6.37
C GLU A 194 9.21 22.64 -7.67
N ARG A 195 10.01 21.65 -8.07
CA ARG A 195 10.66 21.59 -9.39
C ARG A 195 9.92 20.62 -10.29
N LYS A 196 9.94 20.88 -11.61
CA LYS A 196 9.37 19.99 -12.62
C LYS A 196 10.08 18.63 -12.58
N ILE A 197 9.30 17.56 -12.70
CA ILE A 197 9.84 16.20 -12.77
C ILE A 197 10.57 16.01 -14.10
N VAL A 198 11.81 15.55 -14.03
CA VAL A 198 12.63 15.15 -15.18
C VAL A 198 12.26 13.73 -15.58
N THR A 199 11.82 13.56 -16.83
CA THR A 199 11.43 12.27 -17.42
C THR A 199 12.51 11.66 -18.30
N SER A 200 13.57 12.42 -18.62
CA SER A 200 14.68 11.93 -19.44
C SER A 200 15.47 10.83 -18.73
N TYR A 201 16.06 9.95 -19.54
CA TYR A 201 16.87 8.84 -19.06
C TYR A 201 18.26 9.31 -18.58
N GLY A 202 18.81 8.60 -17.59
CA GLY A 202 20.13 8.88 -17.02
C GLY A 202 20.10 9.66 -15.70
N TYR A 203 21.13 9.43 -14.90
CA TYR A 203 21.36 10.10 -13.61
C TYR A 203 22.87 10.16 -13.31
N ALA A 204 23.28 11.14 -12.52
CA ALA A 204 24.58 11.19 -11.89
C ALA A 204 24.48 10.56 -10.50
N SER A 205 25.46 9.75 -10.10
CA SER A 205 25.53 9.14 -8.78
C SER A 205 26.70 9.69 -7.99
N PHE A 206 26.44 10.08 -6.76
CA PHE A 206 27.42 10.54 -5.80
C PHE A 206 27.42 9.62 -4.59
N VAL A 207 28.59 9.40 -4.01
CA VAL A 207 28.75 8.63 -2.78
C VAL A 207 29.55 9.49 -1.80
N PHE A 208 28.96 9.74 -0.64
CA PHE A 208 29.57 10.52 0.43
C PHE A 208 29.73 9.64 1.67
N PRO A 209 30.79 9.82 2.48
CA PRO A 209 30.80 9.25 3.83
C PRO A 209 29.74 9.94 4.69
N ILE A 210 29.16 9.23 5.65
CA ILE A 210 28.28 9.85 6.66
C ILE A 210 29.13 10.75 7.56
N PRO A 211 28.90 12.07 7.58
CA PRO A 211 29.65 12.95 8.46
C PRO A 211 29.30 12.73 9.92
N MET A 212 30.31 12.77 10.79
CA MET A 212 30.10 12.81 12.25
C MET A 212 29.52 14.15 12.70
N ASP A 213 29.90 15.23 12.00
CA ASP A 213 29.46 16.59 12.29
C ASP A 213 28.26 17.02 11.43
N MET A 214 27.25 17.60 12.08
CA MET A 214 26.04 18.12 11.44
C MET A 214 26.29 19.40 10.63
N SER A 215 27.38 20.13 10.86
CA SER A 215 27.81 21.25 10.01
C SER A 215 28.62 20.84 8.77
N SER A 216 28.81 19.54 8.52
CA SER A 216 29.60 19.08 7.37
C SER A 216 29.09 19.61 6.03
N MET A 217 30.03 20.06 5.18
CA MET A 217 29.79 20.49 3.80
C MET A 217 29.16 19.39 2.94
N ILE A 218 29.27 18.10 3.33
CA ILE A 218 28.58 17.00 2.65
C ILE A 218 27.07 17.19 2.71
N TYR A 219 26.50 17.50 3.88
CA TYR A 219 25.07 17.75 4.00
C TYR A 219 24.65 19.00 3.22
N GLU A 220 25.50 20.02 3.19
CA GLU A 220 25.24 21.23 2.41
C GLU A 220 25.25 20.95 0.91
N THR A 221 26.20 20.15 0.43
CA THR A 221 26.26 19.70 -0.96
C THR A 221 24.97 18.96 -1.34
N ILE A 222 24.48 18.08 -0.46
CA ILE A 222 23.23 17.36 -0.68
C ILE A 222 22.03 18.33 -0.71
N ASN A 223 21.99 19.32 0.18
CA ASN A 223 20.96 20.36 0.18
C ASN A 223 20.94 21.16 -1.13
N ILE A 224 22.12 21.52 -1.66
CA ILE A 224 22.25 22.20 -2.96
C ILE A 224 21.67 21.32 -4.08
N LEU A 225 21.94 20.01 -4.07
CA LEU A 225 21.34 19.08 -5.04
C LEU A 225 19.81 19.06 -4.94
N PHE A 226 19.28 19.11 -3.71
CA PHE A 226 17.85 19.21 -3.44
C PHE A 226 17.23 20.50 -4.01
N GLU A 227 17.90 21.63 -3.88
CA GLU A 227 17.44 22.93 -4.39
C GLU A 227 17.49 23.01 -5.93
N LEU A 228 18.58 22.51 -6.52
CA LEU A 228 18.81 22.55 -7.96
C LEU A 228 17.93 21.55 -8.71
N ALA A 229 17.95 20.28 -8.30
CA ALA A 229 17.22 19.22 -8.98
C ALA A 229 15.75 19.16 -8.56
N GLY A 230 15.46 19.52 -7.32
CA GLY A 230 14.19 19.25 -6.67
C GLY A 230 14.08 17.81 -6.16
N PRO A 231 13.32 17.59 -5.08
CA PRO A 231 13.27 16.31 -4.36
C PRO A 231 12.72 15.16 -5.20
N LEU A 232 11.87 15.43 -6.20
CA LEU A 232 11.30 14.39 -7.06
C LEU A 232 12.29 13.85 -8.12
N ASN A 233 13.40 14.56 -8.31
CA ASN A 233 14.46 14.22 -9.25
C ASN A 233 15.69 13.63 -8.56
N LEU A 234 15.61 13.41 -7.24
CA LEU A 234 16.64 12.83 -6.42
C LEU A 234 16.25 11.45 -5.90
N ARG A 235 17.26 10.65 -5.62
CA ARG A 235 17.15 9.48 -4.75
C ARG A 235 18.29 9.55 -3.76
N VAL A 236 17.96 9.48 -2.47
CA VAL A 236 18.96 9.41 -1.41
C VAL A 236 18.76 8.09 -0.68
N SER A 237 19.84 7.39 -0.40
CA SER A 237 19.82 6.19 0.45
C SER A 237 21.07 6.11 1.30
N VAL A 238 20.91 5.77 2.57
CA VAL A 238 22.03 5.54 3.49
C VAL A 238 22.30 4.04 3.54
N ARG A 239 23.56 3.62 3.33
CA ARG A 239 23.97 2.22 3.38
C ARG A 239 25.31 2.11 4.11
N GLY A 240 25.31 1.39 5.23
CA GLY A 240 26.50 1.31 6.09
C GLY A 240 26.95 2.70 6.54
N SER A 241 28.19 3.06 6.24
CA SER A 241 28.81 4.35 6.55
C SER A 241 28.77 5.36 5.38
N SER A 242 27.93 5.13 4.37
CA SER A 242 27.89 5.97 3.17
C SER A 242 26.47 6.42 2.81
N ILE A 243 26.39 7.64 2.26
CA ILE A 243 25.21 8.26 1.69
C ILE A 243 25.34 8.18 0.16
N TYR A 244 24.37 7.55 -0.48
CA TYR A 244 24.26 7.46 -1.93
C TYR A 244 23.22 8.45 -2.42
N VAL A 245 23.59 9.28 -3.40
CA VAL A 245 22.71 10.28 -3.99
C VAL A 245 22.69 10.12 -5.50
N ASP A 246 21.54 9.75 -6.06
CA ASP A 246 21.31 9.75 -7.49
C ASP A 246 20.53 11.01 -7.88
N VAL A 247 21.03 11.75 -8.86
CA VAL A 247 20.46 13.00 -9.35
C VAL A 247 20.13 12.85 -10.82
N LYS A 248 18.86 13.03 -11.20
CA LYS A 248 18.48 13.04 -12.62
C LYS A 248 19.14 14.21 -13.35
N LYS A 249 19.22 14.12 -14.68
CA LYS A 249 19.75 15.20 -15.52
C LYS A 249 18.95 16.50 -15.30
N CYS A 250 19.58 17.49 -14.68
CA CYS A 250 19.00 18.82 -14.49
C CYS A 250 19.74 19.80 -15.40
N ILE A 251 19.01 20.68 -16.06
CA ILE A 251 19.60 21.81 -16.78
C ILE A 251 19.57 22.97 -15.79
N TYR A 252 20.72 23.60 -15.55
CA TYR A 252 20.78 24.85 -14.81
C TYR A 252 19.98 25.89 -15.60
N GLN A 253 18.86 26.37 -15.05
CA GLN A 253 18.06 27.45 -15.63
C GLN A 253 18.33 28.73 -14.86
#